data_AF-A0A644SRS7-F1
#
_entry.id   AF-A0A644SRS7-F1
#
_cell.length_a   1.000
_cell.length_b   1.000
_cell.length_c   1.000
_cell.angle_alpha   90.00
_cell.angle_beta   90.00
_cell.angle_gamma   90.00
#
_symmetry.space_group_name_H-M   'P 1'
#
loop_
_entity.id
_entity.type
_entity.pdbx_description
1 polymer ?
#
loop_
_entity_poly.entity_id
_entity_poly.type
_entity_poly.pdbx_seq_one_letter_code
_entity_poly.pdbx_strand_id
1 'polypeptide(L)'
;MSDNKVILNYDGNSYEYPIVESTIGDRGIDISKLRDQTGLITLDLGYKNTGATLSDITYLDGDLGELFYRGYPIEQIAEKSNFSEVMYLLLHGELPNASQFTQFENNIKNYNFVAEEMKKILDAFPRSAHPMGVLSALTSALTAFNPKAVDVKSKEEMDHAAELLLAKFAHLCAWTYRKTNGFPLNHGDNSLNYVENFYKMTFRKPYEEFEIDPVVVAALDKLLILHADHEQNCSTSTVRMVGSAHTGLFASISAGVSALWGPLHGGANQAVIEMLEMIEKDGGDVAKYVEKAKDKEDSFRLMGFGHRVYKNFDPRAKIIKKAADDILNKLGVHDKALDIAMQLERVALEDDYFVERKLYPNVDFYSGIIYRALGIPTEMFTVMFALGRLPGWISQWKEMRLHGDPIGRPRQVYQGAPKRDYVPMENR
;
A
#
# COMPACT_ATOMS: atom_id res chain seq x y z
N MET A 1 5.24 36.00 -22.78
CA MET A 1 5.78 34.76 -22.20
C MET A 1 6.23 35.13 -20.80
N SER A 2 5.38 34.93 -19.80
CA SER A 2 5.68 35.33 -18.42
C SER A 2 6.81 34.48 -17.88
N ASP A 3 7.78 35.13 -17.24
CA ASP A 3 8.90 34.54 -16.49
C ASP A 3 8.39 33.50 -15.48
N ASN A 4 8.39 32.22 -15.86
CA ASN A 4 7.87 31.13 -15.03
C ASN A 4 8.93 30.60 -14.07
N LYS A 5 9.36 31.48 -13.16
CA LYS A 5 10.45 31.24 -12.22
C LYS A 5 10.15 31.89 -10.88
N VAL A 6 10.74 31.34 -9.82
CA VAL A 6 10.78 31.96 -8.50
C VAL A 6 12.17 32.55 -8.27
N ILE A 7 12.22 33.68 -7.54
CA ILE A 7 13.48 34.33 -7.19
C ILE A 7 13.75 34.12 -5.70
N LEU A 8 14.87 33.50 -5.38
CA LEU A 8 15.42 33.41 -4.04
C LEU A 8 16.48 34.49 -3.86
N ASN A 9 16.28 35.40 -2.91
CA ASN A 9 17.29 36.38 -2.53
C ASN A 9 18.06 35.87 -1.32
N TYR A 10 19.37 35.71 -1.46
CA TYR A 10 20.25 35.23 -0.39
C TYR A 10 21.63 35.87 -0.51
N ASP A 11 22.15 36.36 0.62
CA ASP A 11 23.47 37.00 0.71
C ASP A 11 23.73 38.10 -0.34
N GLY A 12 22.74 38.96 -0.57
CA GLY A 12 22.82 40.06 -1.55
C GLY A 12 22.71 39.64 -3.03
N ASN A 13 22.57 38.35 -3.32
CA ASN A 13 22.40 37.80 -4.67
C ASN A 13 20.95 37.35 -4.91
N SER A 14 20.54 37.39 -6.18
CA SER A 14 19.25 36.86 -6.65
C SER A 14 19.47 35.60 -7.49
N TYR A 15 18.83 34.51 -7.10
CA TYR A 15 18.90 33.22 -7.79
C TYR A 15 17.54 32.87 -8.36
N GLU A 16 17.52 32.46 -9.62
CA GLU A 16 16.30 32.10 -10.31
C GLU A 16 16.13 30.57 -10.34
N TYR A 17 14.99 30.09 -9.89
CA TYR A 17 14.62 28.66 -9.95
C TYR A 17 13.41 28.47 -10.86
N PRO A 18 13.48 27.58 -11.86
CA PRO A 18 12.36 27.29 -12.73
C PRO A 18 11.17 26.71 -11.96
N ILE A 19 9.96 27.04 -12.41
CA ILE A 19 8.76 26.31 -11.99
C ILE A 19 8.53 25.15 -12.96
N VAL A 20 8.36 23.95 -12.41
CA VAL A 20 7.98 22.74 -13.13
C VAL A 20 6.46 22.64 -13.11
N GLU A 21 5.86 22.67 -14.29
CA GLU A 21 4.41 22.54 -14.46
C GLU A 21 3.92 21.12 -14.24
N SER A 22 2.70 20.99 -13.73
CA SER A 22 1.96 19.74 -13.65
C SER A 22 0.77 19.75 -14.61
N THR A 23 0.32 18.57 -15.03
CA THR A 23 -0.94 18.45 -15.79
C THR A 23 -2.14 18.79 -14.90
N ILE A 24 -2.07 18.42 -13.63
CA ILE A 24 -3.07 18.65 -12.58
C ILE A 24 -2.36 18.63 -11.22
N GLY A 25 -2.87 19.39 -10.25
CA GLY A 25 -2.34 19.45 -8.88
C GLY A 25 -1.20 20.45 -8.68
N ASP A 26 -0.34 20.16 -7.71
CA ASP A 26 0.75 21.04 -7.30
C ASP A 26 1.81 21.22 -8.39
N ARG A 27 2.41 22.42 -8.43
CA ARG A 27 3.56 22.77 -9.28
C ARG A 27 4.84 22.68 -8.45
N GLY A 28 5.94 22.27 -9.08
CA GLY A 28 7.23 22.11 -8.41
C GLY A 28 8.16 23.31 -8.60
N ILE A 29 9.04 23.57 -7.63
CA ILE A 29 10.20 24.46 -7.84
C ILE A 29 11.41 23.57 -8.07
N ASP A 30 12.08 23.69 -9.23
CA ASP A 30 13.30 22.95 -9.49
C ASP A 30 14.47 23.54 -8.70
N ILE A 31 14.79 22.89 -7.58
CA ILE A 31 15.89 23.25 -6.69
C ILE A 31 17.17 22.43 -6.93
N SER A 32 17.30 21.75 -8.07
CA SER A 32 18.46 20.88 -8.38
C SER A 32 19.81 21.61 -8.28
N LYS A 33 19.84 22.91 -8.61
CA LYS A 33 21.04 23.76 -8.55
C LYS A 33 21.17 24.58 -7.26
N LEU A 34 20.21 24.47 -6.32
CA LEU A 34 20.15 25.30 -5.12
C LEU A 34 21.46 25.29 -4.33
N ARG A 35 21.96 24.09 -4.03
CA ARG A 35 23.16 23.91 -3.21
C ARG A 35 24.42 24.41 -3.90
N ASP A 36 24.56 24.17 -5.19
CA ASP A 36 25.73 24.57 -5.95
C ASP A 36 25.80 26.10 -6.10
N GLN A 37 24.66 26.77 -6.16
CA GLN A 37 24.56 28.22 -6.31
C GLN A 37 24.62 28.99 -4.97
N THR A 38 24.04 28.45 -3.90
CA THR A 38 23.85 29.17 -2.62
C THR A 38 24.65 28.59 -1.45
N GLY A 39 25.13 27.35 -1.57
CA GLY A 39 25.68 26.57 -0.46
C GLY A 39 24.63 26.02 0.52
N LEU A 40 23.36 26.39 0.37
CA LEU A 40 22.26 25.96 1.25
C LEU A 40 21.67 24.60 0.82
N ILE A 41 20.96 23.98 1.75
CA ILE A 41 20.05 22.85 1.49
C ILE A 41 18.67 23.23 2.02
N THR A 42 17.61 22.63 1.46
CA THR A 42 16.28 22.70 2.07
C THR A 42 16.21 21.77 3.27
N LEU A 43 15.36 22.12 4.24
CA LEU A 43 15.03 21.29 5.38
C LEU A 43 13.51 21.07 5.39
N ASP A 44 13.09 19.87 4.98
CA ASP A 44 11.69 19.48 4.92
C ASP A 44 11.50 18.11 5.58
N LEU A 45 11.26 18.14 6.89
CA LEU A 45 11.15 16.91 7.68
C LEU A 45 9.90 16.13 7.29
N GLY A 46 10.11 14.90 6.83
CA GLY A 46 9.03 14.01 6.38
C GLY A 46 8.49 14.34 4.99
N TYR A 47 9.21 15.12 4.18
CA TYR A 47 8.89 15.41 2.76
C TYR A 47 7.50 16.03 2.56
N LYS A 48 7.09 16.94 3.44
CA LYS A 48 5.74 17.53 3.39
C LYS A 48 5.56 18.55 2.26
N ASN A 49 6.65 19.16 1.80
CA ASN A 49 6.66 20.23 0.80
C ASN A 49 7.55 19.88 -0.40
N THR A 50 8.03 18.63 -0.49
CA THR A 50 9.01 18.20 -1.49
C THR A 50 8.37 17.19 -2.44
N GLY A 51 8.11 17.61 -3.69
CA GLY A 51 7.82 16.69 -4.79
C GLY A 51 9.08 15.90 -5.16
N ALA A 52 9.12 14.62 -4.79
CA ALA A 52 10.34 13.81 -4.89
C ALA A 52 10.60 13.24 -6.30
N THR A 53 9.59 13.22 -7.17
CA THR A 53 9.66 12.63 -8.51
C THR A 53 8.58 13.23 -9.42
N LEU A 54 8.72 13.03 -10.73
CA LEU A 54 7.66 13.25 -11.70
C LEU A 54 7.03 11.89 -12.01
N SER A 55 5.70 11.79 -11.94
CA SER A 55 5.00 10.54 -12.20
C SER A 55 3.71 10.76 -12.99
N ASP A 56 3.36 9.77 -13.80
CA ASP A 56 2.11 9.70 -14.57
C ASP A 56 1.22 8.50 -14.15
N ILE A 57 1.52 7.86 -13.02
CA ILE A 57 0.84 6.65 -12.54
C ILE A 57 -0.48 6.97 -11.83
N THR A 58 -0.40 7.76 -10.76
CA THR A 58 -1.54 8.03 -9.88
C THR A 58 -1.55 9.50 -9.52
N TYR A 59 -2.71 10.12 -9.63
CA TYR A 59 -2.98 11.45 -9.10
C TYR A 59 -3.90 11.34 -7.89
N LEU A 60 -3.67 12.17 -6.89
CA LEU A 60 -4.48 12.23 -5.69
C LEU A 60 -4.64 13.68 -5.26
N ASP A 61 -5.89 14.12 -5.08
CA ASP A 61 -6.25 15.37 -4.42
C ASP A 61 -6.97 15.09 -3.10
N GLY A 62 -6.30 15.41 -2.00
CA GLY A 62 -6.83 15.21 -0.65
C GLY A 62 -7.99 16.16 -0.32
N ASP A 63 -7.97 17.37 -0.87
CA ASP A 63 -8.96 18.38 -0.56
C ASP A 63 -10.25 18.13 -1.33
N LEU A 64 -10.13 17.70 -2.58
CA LEU A 64 -11.28 17.36 -3.42
C LEU A 64 -11.77 15.91 -3.22
N GLY A 65 -10.96 15.04 -2.63
CA GLY A 65 -11.33 13.63 -2.49
C GLY A 65 -11.19 12.87 -3.81
N GLU A 66 -10.22 13.23 -4.65
CA GLU A 66 -10.02 12.64 -5.96
C GLU A 66 -8.84 11.66 -5.95
N LEU A 67 -9.02 10.53 -6.62
CA LEU A 67 -7.97 9.54 -6.84
C LEU A 67 -8.09 8.98 -8.25
N PHE A 68 -7.06 9.19 -9.06
CA PHE A 68 -7.02 8.73 -10.44
C PHE A 68 -5.89 7.73 -10.63
N TYR A 69 -6.19 6.58 -11.23
CA TYR A 69 -5.17 5.69 -11.78
C TYR A 69 -5.07 5.97 -13.28
N ARG A 70 -3.91 6.44 -13.76
CA ARG A 70 -3.70 6.81 -15.17
C ARG A 70 -4.77 7.75 -15.73
N GLY A 71 -5.25 8.68 -14.90
CA GLY A 71 -6.32 9.63 -15.24
C GLY A 71 -7.76 9.08 -15.12
N TYR A 72 -7.94 7.79 -14.84
CA TYR A 72 -9.27 7.20 -14.61
C TYR A 72 -9.69 7.31 -13.14
N PRO A 73 -10.87 7.88 -12.83
CA PRO A 73 -11.37 7.97 -11.46
C PRO A 73 -11.54 6.60 -10.80
N ILE A 74 -11.12 6.50 -9.53
CA ILE A 74 -11.15 5.25 -8.77
C ILE A 74 -12.56 4.66 -8.68
N GLU A 75 -13.60 5.50 -8.64
CA GLU A 75 -14.99 5.08 -8.62
C GLU A 75 -15.37 4.32 -9.88
N GLN A 76 -14.90 4.80 -11.03
CA GLN A 76 -15.19 4.16 -12.31
C GLN A 76 -14.43 2.85 -12.45
N ILE A 77 -13.15 2.85 -12.06
CA ILE A 77 -12.30 1.65 -12.13
C ILE A 77 -12.81 0.57 -11.18
N ALA A 78 -13.15 0.90 -9.93
CA ALA A 78 -13.65 -0.08 -8.98
C ALA A 78 -15.07 -0.59 -9.28
N GLU A 79 -15.87 0.12 -10.08
CA GLU A 79 -17.20 -0.32 -10.51
C GLU A 79 -17.18 -1.13 -11.81
N LYS A 80 -16.33 -0.76 -12.77
CA LYS A 80 -16.40 -1.27 -14.15
C LYS A 80 -15.26 -2.22 -14.53
N SER A 81 -14.17 -2.23 -13.77
CA SER A 81 -12.97 -3.01 -14.05
C SER A 81 -12.87 -4.22 -13.12
N ASN A 82 -11.77 -4.96 -13.24
CA ASN A 82 -11.36 -6.01 -12.31
C ASN A 82 -9.88 -5.83 -11.96
N PHE A 83 -9.40 -6.49 -10.91
CA PHE A 83 -8.04 -6.29 -10.43
C PHE A 83 -6.97 -6.63 -11.49
N SER A 84 -7.17 -7.66 -12.32
CA SER A 84 -6.24 -7.99 -13.42
C SER A 84 -6.10 -6.86 -14.44
N GLU A 85 -7.21 -6.21 -14.79
CA GLU A 85 -7.22 -5.09 -15.74
C GLU A 85 -6.55 -3.84 -15.12
N VAL A 86 -6.76 -3.61 -13.81
CA VAL A 86 -6.08 -2.54 -13.06
C VAL A 86 -4.58 -2.78 -12.94
N MET A 87 -4.14 -4.02 -12.71
CA MET A 87 -2.72 -4.37 -12.74
C MET A 87 -2.12 -4.00 -14.09
N TYR A 88 -2.77 -4.37 -15.20
CA TYR A 88 -2.32 -4.00 -16.54
C TYR A 88 -2.25 -2.47 -16.72
N LEU A 89 -3.33 -1.75 -16.38
CA LEU A 89 -3.41 -0.30 -16.49
C LEU A 89 -2.24 0.39 -15.80
N LEU A 90 -1.97 0.01 -14.54
CA LEU A 90 -0.89 0.62 -13.77
C LEU A 90 0.48 0.31 -14.39
N LEU A 91 0.71 -0.90 -14.90
CA LEU A 91 2.00 -1.35 -15.44
C LEU A 91 2.31 -0.82 -16.84
N HIS A 92 1.27 -0.54 -17.63
CA HIS A 92 1.39 -0.24 -19.05
C HIS A 92 0.91 1.16 -19.44
N GLY A 93 0.21 1.88 -18.54
CA GLY A 93 -0.24 3.25 -18.76
C GLY A 93 -1.64 3.37 -19.37
N GLU A 94 -2.11 2.33 -20.05
CA GLU A 94 -3.39 2.31 -20.78
C GLU A 94 -4.20 1.06 -20.45
N LEU A 95 -5.52 1.13 -20.63
CA LEU A 95 -6.39 -0.05 -20.50
C LEU A 95 -6.08 -1.05 -21.63
N PRO A 96 -6.07 -2.36 -21.33
CA PRO A 96 -5.82 -3.39 -22.35
C PRO A 96 -7.02 -3.56 -23.27
N ASN A 97 -6.75 -3.87 -24.54
CA ASN A 97 -7.77 -4.52 -25.37
C ASN A 97 -7.90 -6.02 -25.01
N ALA A 98 -8.92 -6.70 -25.52
CA ALA A 98 -9.20 -8.10 -25.19
C ALA A 98 -8.01 -9.06 -25.43
N SER A 99 -7.23 -8.85 -26.49
CA SER A 99 -6.05 -9.66 -26.80
C SER A 99 -4.92 -9.42 -25.78
N GLN A 100 -4.65 -8.15 -25.48
CA GLN A 100 -3.65 -7.75 -24.49
C GLN A 100 -4.01 -8.28 -23.09
N PHE A 101 -5.28 -8.17 -22.70
CA PHE A 101 -5.77 -8.67 -21.41
C PHE A 101 -5.60 -10.18 -21.30
N THR A 102 -6.05 -10.92 -22.32
CA THR A 102 -5.92 -12.39 -22.37
C THR A 102 -4.45 -12.82 -22.31
N GLN A 103 -3.57 -12.14 -23.05
CA GLN A 103 -2.15 -12.45 -23.03
C GLN A 103 -1.52 -12.17 -21.66
N PHE A 104 -1.86 -11.03 -21.03
CA PHE A 104 -1.38 -10.68 -19.70
C PHE A 104 -1.80 -11.71 -18.64
N GLU A 105 -3.08 -12.11 -18.63
CA GLU A 105 -3.55 -13.15 -17.70
C GLU A 105 -2.85 -14.49 -17.94
N ASN A 106 -2.66 -14.90 -19.19
CA ASN A 106 -1.95 -16.13 -19.53
C ASN A 106 -0.48 -16.09 -19.10
N ASN A 107 0.19 -14.95 -19.24
CA ASN A 107 1.57 -14.78 -18.79
C ASN A 107 1.68 -14.95 -17.26
N ILE A 108 0.79 -14.32 -16.49
CA ILE A 108 0.75 -14.50 -15.03
C ILE A 108 0.48 -15.97 -14.67
N LYS A 109 -0.48 -16.62 -15.36
CA LYS A 109 -0.82 -18.03 -15.15
C LYS A 109 0.35 -18.98 -15.43
N ASN A 110 1.25 -18.65 -16.34
CA ASN A 110 2.46 -19.44 -16.58
C ASN A 110 3.41 -19.46 -15.37
N TYR A 111 3.27 -18.51 -14.44
CA TYR A 111 4.07 -18.41 -13.22
C TYR A 111 3.28 -18.72 -11.94
N ASN A 112 2.11 -19.38 -12.06
CA ASN A 112 1.28 -19.83 -10.92
C ASN A 112 1.88 -21.01 -10.13
N PHE A 113 3.17 -20.91 -9.80
CA PHE A 113 3.89 -21.83 -8.96
C PHE A 113 5.05 -21.13 -8.26
N VAL A 114 5.43 -21.66 -7.10
CA VAL A 114 6.61 -21.28 -6.35
C VAL A 114 7.46 -22.52 -6.15
N ALA A 115 8.78 -22.37 -6.23
CA ALA A 115 9.73 -23.47 -6.08
C ALA A 115 9.55 -24.19 -4.73
N GLU A 116 9.70 -25.51 -4.71
CA GLU A 116 9.49 -26.34 -3.51
C GLU A 116 10.48 -25.96 -2.38
N GLU A 117 11.68 -25.50 -2.73
CA GLU A 117 12.66 -25.01 -1.76
C GLU A 117 12.17 -23.78 -0.99
N MET A 118 11.27 -22.96 -1.58
CA MET A 118 10.67 -21.83 -0.87
C MET A 118 9.78 -22.31 0.28
N LYS A 119 9.13 -23.48 0.15
CA LYS A 119 8.34 -24.07 1.24
C LYS A 119 9.22 -24.36 2.45
N LYS A 120 10.48 -24.78 2.24
CA LYS A 120 11.44 -25.02 3.33
C LYS A 120 11.78 -23.72 4.07
N ILE A 121 11.90 -22.60 3.34
CA ILE A 121 12.13 -21.27 3.95
C ILE A 121 10.91 -20.85 4.78
N LEU A 122 9.71 -20.98 4.22
CA LEU A 122 8.46 -20.73 4.95
C LEU A 122 8.34 -21.63 6.18
N ASP A 123 8.75 -22.90 6.07
CA ASP A 123 8.62 -23.85 7.16
C ASP A 123 9.55 -23.57 8.33
N ALA A 124 10.70 -22.96 8.06
CA ALA A 124 11.65 -22.52 9.09
C ALA A 124 11.09 -21.39 9.98
N PHE A 125 10.07 -20.65 9.53
CA PHE A 125 9.40 -19.67 10.39
C PHE A 125 8.47 -20.37 11.41
N PRO A 126 8.48 -19.93 12.69
CA PRO A 126 7.49 -20.38 13.66
C PRO A 126 6.10 -19.90 13.23
N ARG A 127 5.04 -20.64 13.59
CA ARG A 127 3.65 -20.24 13.29
C ARG A 127 3.26 -18.90 13.94
N SER A 128 3.92 -18.52 15.03
CA SER A 128 3.74 -17.25 15.73
C SER A 128 4.48 -16.08 15.09
N ALA A 129 5.24 -16.29 14.01
CA ALA A 129 5.89 -15.20 13.30
C ALA A 129 4.83 -14.27 12.70
N HIS A 130 5.03 -12.96 12.82
CA HIS A 130 4.11 -11.99 12.24
C HIS A 130 4.07 -12.14 10.70
N PRO A 131 2.89 -12.26 10.08
CA PRO A 131 2.73 -12.49 8.64
C PRO A 131 3.52 -11.55 7.73
N MET A 132 3.51 -10.23 8.01
CA MET A 132 4.27 -9.25 7.24
C MET A 132 5.79 -9.49 7.25
N GLY A 133 6.37 -9.94 8.36
CA GLY A 133 7.79 -10.28 8.44
C GLY A 133 8.12 -11.52 7.60
N VAL A 134 7.24 -12.52 7.63
CA VAL A 134 7.34 -13.72 6.79
C VAL A 134 7.23 -13.34 5.32
N LEU A 135 6.22 -12.56 4.94
CA LEU A 135 6.02 -12.10 3.56
C LEU A 135 7.25 -11.33 3.05
N SER A 136 7.74 -10.35 3.81
CA SER A 136 8.92 -9.57 3.45
C SER A 136 10.14 -10.46 3.19
N ALA A 137 10.40 -11.42 4.09
CA ALA A 137 11.52 -12.35 3.95
C ALA A 137 11.39 -13.26 2.72
N LEU A 138 10.20 -13.82 2.48
CA LEU A 138 9.95 -14.68 1.31
C LEU A 138 10.02 -13.90 0.01
N THR A 139 9.52 -12.66 -0.02
CA THR A 139 9.66 -11.77 -1.19
C THR A 139 11.12 -11.47 -1.49
N SER A 140 11.95 -11.20 -0.46
CA SER A 140 13.40 -11.05 -0.66
C SER A 140 14.04 -12.35 -1.14
N ALA A 141 13.64 -13.49 -0.58
CA ALA A 141 14.18 -14.80 -0.95
C ALA A 141 13.93 -15.15 -2.42
N LEU A 142 12.87 -14.61 -3.06
CA LEU A 142 12.64 -14.77 -4.50
C LEU A 142 13.85 -14.35 -5.35
N THR A 143 14.71 -13.43 -4.88
CA THR A 143 15.94 -13.06 -5.59
C THR A 143 16.87 -14.25 -5.84
N ALA A 144 16.96 -15.20 -4.89
CA ALA A 144 17.79 -16.40 -5.03
C ALA A 144 17.25 -17.37 -6.10
N PHE A 145 15.93 -17.34 -6.35
CA PHE A 145 15.26 -18.15 -7.36
C PHE A 145 15.17 -17.46 -8.73
N ASN A 146 15.53 -16.18 -8.79
CA ASN A 146 15.50 -15.35 -10.00
C ASN A 146 16.83 -14.55 -10.07
N PRO A 147 17.99 -15.23 -10.18
CA PRO A 147 19.30 -14.60 -10.00
C PRO A 147 19.73 -13.68 -11.15
N LYS A 148 19.07 -13.78 -12.31
CA LYS A 148 19.36 -12.90 -13.45
C LYS A 148 18.86 -11.49 -13.13
N ALA A 149 19.77 -10.51 -13.16
CA ALA A 149 19.39 -9.11 -13.06
C ALA A 149 18.47 -8.75 -14.24
N VAL A 150 17.38 -8.04 -13.95
CA VAL A 150 16.45 -7.54 -14.96
C VAL A 150 17.14 -6.43 -15.75
N ASP A 151 17.29 -6.60 -17.06
CA ASP A 151 17.71 -5.50 -17.94
C ASP A 151 16.58 -4.50 -18.08
N VAL A 152 16.73 -3.33 -17.43
CA VAL A 152 15.74 -2.26 -17.46
C VAL A 152 15.56 -1.63 -18.85
N LYS A 153 16.47 -1.86 -19.79
CA LYS A 153 16.33 -1.44 -21.19
C LYS A 153 15.48 -2.39 -22.02
N SER A 154 15.30 -3.62 -21.55
CA SER A 154 14.46 -4.62 -22.21
C SER A 154 13.05 -4.56 -21.63
N LYS A 155 12.10 -4.07 -22.45
CA LYS A 155 10.67 -4.08 -22.09
C LYS A 155 10.20 -5.50 -21.76
N GLU A 156 10.66 -6.50 -22.51
CA GLU A 156 10.30 -7.91 -22.30
C GLU A 156 10.79 -8.42 -20.94
N GLU A 157 12.04 -8.13 -20.55
CA GLU A 157 12.55 -8.56 -19.25
C GLU A 157 11.85 -7.84 -18.08
N MET A 158 11.53 -6.56 -18.26
CA MET A 158 10.78 -5.78 -17.27
C MET A 158 9.35 -6.29 -17.09
N ASP A 159 8.64 -6.54 -18.18
CA ASP A 159 7.28 -7.07 -18.15
C ASP A 159 7.27 -8.49 -17.57
N HIS A 160 8.22 -9.35 -17.99
CA HIS A 160 8.39 -10.70 -17.43
C HIS A 160 8.63 -10.68 -15.92
N ALA A 161 9.53 -9.82 -15.43
CA ALA A 161 9.82 -9.72 -14.00
C ALA A 161 8.60 -9.23 -13.19
N ALA A 162 7.82 -8.31 -13.75
CA ALA A 162 6.57 -7.84 -13.17
C ALA A 162 5.52 -8.96 -13.08
N GLU A 163 5.20 -9.61 -14.21
CA GLU A 163 4.23 -10.71 -14.30
C GLU A 163 4.59 -11.88 -13.38
N LEU A 164 5.87 -12.26 -13.35
CA LEU A 164 6.39 -13.29 -12.47
C LEU A 164 6.20 -12.92 -10.99
N LEU A 165 6.49 -11.67 -10.61
CA LEU A 165 6.30 -11.23 -9.24
C LEU A 165 4.81 -11.16 -8.86
N LEU A 166 3.93 -10.66 -9.74
CA LEU A 166 2.48 -10.65 -9.51
C LEU A 166 1.95 -12.06 -9.21
N ALA A 167 2.37 -13.06 -9.99
CA ALA A 167 1.95 -14.44 -9.78
C ALA A 167 2.49 -15.03 -8.46
N LYS A 168 3.79 -14.88 -8.22
CA LYS A 168 4.45 -15.48 -7.04
C LYS A 168 4.04 -14.79 -5.74
N PHE A 169 3.81 -13.49 -5.75
CA PHE A 169 3.45 -12.75 -4.54
C PHE A 169 2.07 -13.17 -3.99
N ALA A 170 1.09 -13.46 -4.86
CA ALA A 170 -0.19 -14.05 -4.45
C ALA A 170 -0.01 -15.39 -3.74
N HIS A 171 0.90 -16.25 -4.24
CA HIS A 171 1.23 -17.51 -3.58
C HIS A 171 1.87 -17.27 -2.22
N LEU A 172 2.82 -16.33 -2.11
CA LEU A 172 3.46 -16.00 -0.84
C LEU A 172 2.44 -15.48 0.20
N CYS A 173 1.49 -14.64 -0.21
CA CYS A 173 0.42 -14.16 0.66
C CYS A 173 -0.49 -15.30 1.13
N ALA A 174 -0.97 -16.14 0.21
CA ALA A 174 -1.81 -17.29 0.54
C ALA A 174 -1.07 -18.32 1.41
N TRP A 175 0.20 -18.59 1.13
CA TRP A 175 1.01 -19.53 1.91
C TRP A 175 1.31 -18.99 3.31
N THR A 176 1.52 -17.68 3.45
CA THR A 176 1.68 -17.04 4.76
C THR A 176 0.41 -17.21 5.60
N TYR A 177 -0.78 -16.93 5.03
CA TYR A 177 -2.06 -17.18 5.69
C TYR A 177 -2.18 -18.63 6.20
N ARG A 178 -1.86 -19.58 5.33
CA ARG A 178 -2.00 -21.01 5.63
C ARG A 178 -1.00 -21.46 6.69
N LYS A 179 0.22 -20.94 6.67
CA LYS A 179 1.23 -21.20 7.70
C LYS A 179 0.75 -20.70 9.07
N THR A 180 0.22 -19.49 9.15
CA THR A 180 -0.35 -18.91 10.38
C THR A 180 -1.48 -19.77 10.93
N ASN A 181 -2.36 -20.28 10.06
CA ASN A 181 -3.47 -21.16 10.45
C ASN A 181 -3.09 -22.65 10.59
N GLY A 182 -1.86 -23.04 10.28
CA GLY A 182 -1.40 -24.43 10.33
C GLY A 182 -2.00 -25.35 9.25
N PHE A 183 -2.50 -24.79 8.14
CA PHE A 183 -3.04 -25.57 7.03
C PHE A 183 -1.96 -26.03 6.05
N PRO A 184 -2.11 -27.20 5.38
CA PRO A 184 -1.24 -27.62 4.28
C PRO A 184 -1.29 -26.62 3.12
N LEU A 185 -0.18 -26.34 2.44
CA LEU A 185 -0.14 -25.35 1.35
C LEU A 185 -0.98 -25.80 0.13
N ASN A 186 -1.65 -24.84 -0.51
CA ASN A 186 -2.35 -25.06 -1.78
C ASN A 186 -1.50 -24.56 -2.96
N HIS A 187 -1.68 -25.17 -4.13
CA HIS A 187 -1.07 -24.74 -5.39
C HIS A 187 -2.07 -23.93 -6.23
N GLY A 188 -1.55 -23.17 -7.19
CA GLY A 188 -2.37 -22.39 -8.12
C GLY A 188 -3.17 -23.25 -9.11
N ASP A 189 -4.25 -22.67 -9.63
CA ASP A 189 -5.18 -23.26 -10.58
C ASP A 189 -5.36 -22.34 -11.79
N ASN A 190 -4.85 -22.77 -12.95
CA ASN A 190 -4.86 -21.95 -14.17
C ASN A 190 -6.24 -21.86 -14.84
N SER A 191 -7.22 -22.64 -14.39
CA SER A 191 -8.60 -22.51 -14.85
C SER A 191 -9.31 -21.29 -14.28
N LEU A 192 -8.79 -20.73 -13.18
CA LEU A 192 -9.37 -19.59 -12.47
C LEU A 192 -8.74 -18.26 -12.89
N ASN A 193 -9.46 -17.16 -12.68
CA ASN A 193 -8.86 -15.82 -12.77
C ASN A 193 -7.96 -15.52 -11.56
N TYR A 194 -7.27 -14.37 -11.55
CA TYR A 194 -6.29 -14.04 -10.51
C TYR A 194 -6.88 -14.06 -9.09
N VAL A 195 -8.04 -13.41 -8.89
CA VAL A 195 -8.67 -13.26 -7.57
C VAL A 195 -9.32 -14.57 -7.12
N GLU A 196 -9.97 -15.30 -8.02
CA GLU A 196 -10.51 -16.64 -7.76
C GLU A 196 -9.41 -17.62 -7.37
N ASN A 197 -8.27 -17.60 -8.08
CA ASN A 197 -7.12 -18.43 -7.78
C ASN A 197 -6.56 -18.10 -6.40
N PHE A 198 -6.38 -16.81 -6.08
CA PHE A 198 -5.93 -16.38 -4.76
C PHE A 198 -6.92 -16.79 -3.66
N TYR A 199 -8.23 -16.63 -3.91
CA TYR A 199 -9.30 -17.04 -3.00
C TYR A 199 -9.23 -18.55 -2.72
N LYS A 200 -9.16 -19.39 -3.75
CA LYS A 200 -9.02 -20.84 -3.62
C LYS A 200 -7.73 -21.24 -2.90
N MET A 201 -6.59 -20.65 -3.27
CA MET A 201 -5.32 -20.94 -2.63
C MET A 201 -5.38 -20.64 -1.12
N THR A 202 -5.98 -19.52 -0.74
CA THR A 202 -6.04 -19.07 0.66
C THR A 202 -6.99 -19.93 1.49
N PHE A 203 -8.24 -20.12 1.03
CA PHE A 203 -9.32 -20.61 1.89
C PHE A 203 -9.69 -22.09 1.70
N ARG A 204 -9.33 -22.74 0.58
CA ARG A 204 -9.66 -24.17 0.39
C ARG A 204 -9.02 -25.03 1.48
N LYS A 205 -9.86 -25.77 2.21
CA LYS A 205 -9.44 -26.78 3.20
C LYS A 205 -9.33 -28.16 2.55
N PRO A 206 -8.50 -29.07 3.08
CA PRO A 206 -8.28 -30.38 2.46
C PRO A 206 -9.44 -31.38 2.65
N TYR A 207 -10.39 -31.11 3.55
CA TYR A 207 -11.48 -32.03 3.93
C TYR A 207 -12.88 -31.50 3.56
N GLU A 208 -12.97 -30.46 2.74
CA GLU A 208 -14.22 -29.84 2.31
C GLU A 208 -14.16 -29.58 0.80
N GLU A 209 -15.29 -29.74 0.11
CA GLU A 209 -15.44 -29.17 -1.22
C GLU A 209 -15.37 -27.65 -1.13
N PHE A 210 -14.74 -27.02 -2.12
CA PHE A 210 -14.57 -25.57 -2.14
C PHE A 210 -15.27 -25.00 -3.35
N GLU A 211 -16.32 -24.24 -3.08
CA GLU A 211 -17.07 -23.50 -4.07
C GLU A 211 -16.60 -22.05 -4.11
N ILE A 212 -16.47 -21.52 -5.33
CA ILE A 212 -16.14 -20.11 -5.55
C ILE A 212 -17.42 -19.30 -5.31
N ASP A 213 -17.46 -18.53 -4.22
CA ASP A 213 -18.55 -17.61 -3.95
C ASP A 213 -18.33 -16.28 -4.71
N PRO A 214 -19.19 -15.92 -5.67
CA PRO A 214 -19.02 -14.71 -6.46
C PRO A 214 -19.11 -13.42 -5.63
N VAL A 215 -19.81 -13.42 -4.50
CA VAL A 215 -19.89 -12.25 -3.60
C VAL A 215 -18.54 -12.03 -2.92
N VAL A 216 -17.90 -13.11 -2.46
CA VAL A 216 -16.56 -13.04 -1.85
C VAL A 216 -15.51 -12.62 -2.87
N VAL A 217 -15.54 -13.19 -4.08
CA VAL A 217 -14.63 -12.80 -5.17
C VAL A 217 -14.80 -11.32 -5.51
N ALA A 218 -16.02 -10.83 -5.66
CA ALA A 218 -16.28 -9.42 -5.98
C ALA A 218 -15.81 -8.47 -4.85
N ALA A 219 -15.94 -8.87 -3.58
CA ALA A 219 -15.45 -8.07 -2.46
C ALA A 219 -13.91 -8.05 -2.41
N LEU A 220 -13.26 -9.20 -2.61
CA LEU A 220 -11.80 -9.29 -2.68
C LEU A 220 -11.24 -8.51 -3.86
N ASP A 221 -11.86 -8.59 -5.02
CA ASP A 221 -11.44 -7.86 -6.22
C ASP A 221 -11.48 -6.33 -5.99
N LYS A 222 -12.59 -5.82 -5.45
CA LYS A 222 -12.71 -4.41 -5.06
C LYS A 222 -11.67 -4.00 -4.02
N LEU A 223 -11.46 -4.82 -2.99
CA LEU A 223 -10.44 -4.55 -1.98
C LEU A 223 -9.06 -4.40 -2.61
N LEU A 224 -8.69 -5.29 -3.53
CA LEU A 224 -7.40 -5.23 -4.19
C LEU A 224 -7.28 -3.99 -5.09
N ILE A 225 -8.31 -3.63 -5.86
CA ILE A 225 -8.35 -2.41 -6.69
C ILE A 225 -8.16 -1.15 -5.84
N LEU A 226 -8.89 -1.02 -4.74
CA LEU A 226 -8.86 0.19 -3.89
C LEU A 226 -7.53 0.39 -3.15
N HIS A 227 -6.70 -0.66 -3.10
CA HIS A 227 -5.36 -0.62 -2.53
C HIS A 227 -4.25 -0.67 -3.59
N ALA A 228 -4.60 -0.73 -4.88
CA ALA A 228 -3.68 -0.99 -6.00
C ALA A 228 -2.48 -0.04 -6.06
N ASP A 229 -2.72 1.26 -5.94
CA ASP A 229 -1.68 2.28 -5.78
C ASP A 229 -2.20 3.45 -4.95
N HIS A 230 -1.31 4.27 -4.43
CA HIS A 230 -1.68 5.47 -3.69
C HIS A 230 -0.55 6.50 -3.68
N GLU A 231 0.02 6.77 -4.87
CA GLU A 231 1.01 7.85 -5.08
C GLU A 231 2.29 7.64 -4.22
N GLN A 232 3.01 8.70 -3.82
CA GLN A 232 4.30 8.71 -3.12
C GLN A 232 4.12 8.51 -1.60
N ASN A 233 3.34 7.52 -1.20
CA ASN A 233 3.26 7.10 0.20
C ASN A 233 4.57 6.42 0.67
N CYS A 234 4.73 6.24 1.99
CA CYS A 234 5.96 5.76 2.61
C CYS A 234 6.53 4.47 1.99
N SER A 235 5.69 3.48 1.68
CA SER A 235 6.17 2.22 1.09
C SER A 235 6.53 2.39 -0.38
N THR A 236 5.77 3.15 -1.17
CA THR A 236 6.13 3.50 -2.55
C THR A 236 7.45 4.28 -2.62
N SER A 237 7.63 5.30 -1.78
CA SER A 237 8.88 6.05 -1.70
C SER A 237 10.06 5.17 -1.27
N THR A 238 9.82 4.20 -0.39
CA THR A 238 10.85 3.21 0.01
C THR A 238 11.26 2.32 -1.18
N VAL A 239 10.28 1.80 -1.94
CA VAL A 239 10.53 1.02 -3.16
C VAL A 239 11.36 1.81 -4.17
N ARG A 240 11.01 3.08 -4.41
CA ARG A 240 11.79 3.98 -5.28
C ARG A 240 13.18 4.24 -4.72
N MET A 241 13.32 4.54 -3.42
CA MET A 241 14.61 4.84 -2.79
C MET A 241 15.57 3.65 -2.88
N VAL A 242 15.13 2.44 -2.55
CA VAL A 242 15.94 1.22 -2.67
C VAL A 242 16.25 0.91 -4.14
N GLY A 243 15.24 1.03 -5.02
CA GLY A 243 15.39 0.81 -6.45
C GLY A 243 16.37 1.80 -7.12
N SER A 244 16.46 3.04 -6.63
CA SER A 244 17.36 4.08 -7.17
C SER A 244 18.84 3.74 -7.01
N ALA A 245 19.18 2.85 -6.06
CA ALA A 245 20.51 2.25 -5.95
C ALA A 245 20.73 1.09 -6.96
N HIS A 246 19.85 0.97 -7.96
CA HIS A 246 19.76 -0.13 -8.92
C HIS A 246 19.46 -1.50 -8.31
N THR A 247 18.91 -1.53 -7.10
CA THR A 247 18.45 -2.77 -6.48
C THR A 247 17.33 -3.41 -7.32
N GLY A 248 17.38 -4.74 -7.45
CA GLY A 248 16.40 -5.51 -8.23
C GLY A 248 14.97 -5.38 -7.70
N LEU A 249 13.99 -5.70 -8.56
CA LEU A 249 12.57 -5.53 -8.28
C LEU A 249 12.14 -6.23 -6.98
N PHE A 250 12.39 -7.54 -6.85
CA PHE A 250 11.98 -8.35 -5.70
C PHE A 250 12.48 -7.79 -4.35
N ALA A 251 13.75 -7.41 -4.27
CA ALA A 251 14.33 -6.83 -3.07
C ALA A 251 13.76 -5.43 -2.76
N SER A 252 13.50 -4.62 -3.80
CA SER A 252 12.86 -3.32 -3.66
C SER A 252 11.42 -3.46 -3.12
N ILE A 253 10.66 -4.43 -3.63
CA ILE A 253 9.31 -4.76 -3.14
C ILE A 253 9.33 -5.28 -1.71
N SER A 254 10.30 -6.13 -1.33
CA SER A 254 10.48 -6.57 0.06
C SER A 254 10.69 -5.38 1.03
N ALA A 255 11.45 -4.36 0.61
CA ALA A 255 11.58 -3.12 1.38
C ALA A 255 10.24 -2.36 1.47
N GLY A 256 9.46 -2.32 0.38
CA GLY A 256 8.10 -1.79 0.36
C GLY A 256 7.15 -2.49 1.34
N VAL A 257 7.16 -3.83 1.36
CA VAL A 257 6.42 -4.65 2.33
C VAL A 257 6.82 -4.29 3.77
N SER A 258 8.13 -4.15 4.02
CA SER A 258 8.64 -3.80 5.35
C SER A 258 8.21 -2.38 5.77
N ALA A 259 8.20 -1.42 4.85
CA ALA A 259 7.71 -0.07 5.11
C ALA A 259 6.19 -0.04 5.33
N LEU A 260 5.42 -0.87 4.60
CA LEU A 260 3.98 -0.99 4.77
C LEU A 260 3.61 -1.61 6.13
N TRP A 261 4.43 -2.50 6.67
CA TRP A 261 4.19 -3.12 7.97
C TRP A 261 4.18 -2.13 9.14
N GLY A 262 4.82 -0.97 8.99
CA GLY A 262 4.83 0.05 10.04
C GLY A 262 3.41 0.46 10.46
N PRO A 263 3.13 0.59 11.78
CA PRO A 263 1.77 0.90 12.27
C PRO A 263 1.26 2.28 11.84
N LEU A 264 2.17 3.20 11.50
CA LEU A 264 1.83 4.53 10.95
C LEU A 264 1.60 4.52 9.43
N HIS A 265 1.60 3.35 8.81
CA HIS A 265 1.36 3.17 7.37
C HIS A 265 0.27 2.13 7.12
N GLY A 266 0.61 0.86 6.86
CA GLY A 266 -0.35 -0.17 6.50
C GLY A 266 -1.01 -0.90 7.66
N GLY A 267 -0.50 -0.73 8.90
CA GLY A 267 -1.07 -1.37 10.09
C GLY A 267 -2.37 -0.75 10.62
N ALA A 268 -2.89 0.29 9.96
CA ALA A 268 -4.09 0.99 10.40
C ALA A 268 -5.34 0.10 10.39
N ASN A 269 -5.50 -0.76 9.38
CA ASN A 269 -6.63 -1.69 9.26
C ASN A 269 -6.66 -2.74 10.39
N GLN A 270 -5.50 -3.27 10.78
CA GLN A 270 -5.34 -4.14 11.94
C GLN A 270 -5.70 -3.39 13.23
N ALA A 271 -5.22 -2.16 13.38
CA ALA A 271 -5.51 -1.34 14.55
C ALA A 271 -7.01 -0.99 14.69
N VAL A 272 -7.78 -0.94 13.59
CA VAL A 272 -9.26 -0.82 13.66
C VAL A 272 -9.84 -2.01 14.41
N ILE A 273 -9.50 -3.24 14.03
CA ILE A 273 -10.08 -4.43 14.66
C ILE A 273 -9.58 -4.60 16.09
N GLU A 274 -8.29 -4.34 16.35
CA GLU A 274 -7.76 -4.36 17.72
C GLU A 274 -8.47 -3.35 18.62
N MET A 275 -8.79 -2.16 18.08
CA MET A 275 -9.60 -1.17 18.78
C MET A 275 -11.02 -1.70 19.06
N LEU A 276 -11.70 -2.27 18.07
CA LEU A 276 -13.04 -2.81 18.25
C LEU A 276 -13.09 -3.94 19.28
N GLU A 277 -12.12 -4.87 19.23
CA GLU A 277 -11.99 -5.95 20.21
C GLU A 277 -11.66 -5.43 21.62
N MET A 278 -10.89 -4.35 21.73
CA MET A 278 -10.62 -3.69 23.01
C MET A 278 -11.91 -3.14 23.61
N ILE A 279 -12.72 -2.43 22.81
CA ILE A 279 -14.00 -1.88 23.23
C ILE A 279 -14.96 -3.02 23.63
N GLU A 280 -14.99 -4.11 22.85
CA GLU A 280 -15.79 -5.30 23.17
C GLU A 280 -15.40 -5.91 24.51
N LYS A 281 -14.09 -6.10 24.75
CA LYS A 281 -13.56 -6.65 26.01
C LYS A 281 -13.85 -5.76 27.22
N ASP A 282 -13.98 -4.45 27.00
CA ASP A 282 -14.35 -3.45 28.02
C ASP A 282 -15.87 -3.25 28.15
N GLY A 283 -16.67 -4.19 27.63
CA GLY A 283 -18.13 -4.22 27.80
C GLY A 283 -18.93 -3.58 26.68
N GLY A 284 -18.27 -3.06 25.63
CA GLY A 284 -18.92 -2.56 24.42
C GLY A 284 -19.48 -1.13 24.50
N ASP A 285 -19.06 -0.33 25.49
CA ASP A 285 -19.54 1.05 25.66
C ASP A 285 -18.91 2.00 24.64
N VAL A 286 -19.56 2.14 23.48
CA VAL A 286 -19.11 3.04 22.41
C VAL A 286 -19.05 4.50 22.87
N ALA A 287 -20.02 4.96 23.68
CA ALA A 287 -20.08 6.35 24.14
C ALA A 287 -18.85 6.71 25.00
N LYS A 288 -18.43 5.82 25.88
CA LYS A 288 -17.19 5.98 26.68
C LYS A 288 -15.96 6.23 25.80
N TYR A 289 -15.78 5.45 24.74
CA TYR A 289 -14.61 5.56 23.87
C TYR A 289 -14.68 6.74 22.91
N VAL A 290 -15.88 7.15 22.52
CA VAL A 290 -16.12 8.39 21.79
C VAL A 290 -15.69 9.59 22.63
N GLU A 291 -16.07 9.67 23.90
CA GLU A 291 -15.64 10.75 24.79
C GLU A 291 -14.12 10.75 25.01
N LYS A 292 -13.50 9.57 25.16
CA LYS A 292 -12.04 9.45 25.19
C LYS A 292 -11.37 9.99 23.93
N ALA A 293 -11.94 9.75 22.75
CA ALA A 293 -11.38 10.26 21.50
C ALA A 293 -11.51 11.78 21.34
N LYS A 294 -12.45 12.41 22.05
CA LYS A 294 -12.64 13.86 22.11
C LYS A 294 -11.71 14.54 23.12
N ASP A 295 -11.32 13.81 24.18
CA ASP A 295 -10.40 14.32 25.19
C ASP A 295 -8.99 14.49 24.63
N LYS A 296 -8.45 15.71 24.77
CA LYS A 296 -7.09 16.04 24.31
C LYS A 296 -6.01 15.45 25.21
N GLU A 297 -6.34 15.17 26.47
CA GLU A 297 -5.42 14.62 27.46
C GLU A 297 -5.41 13.08 27.44
N ASP A 298 -6.42 12.45 26.81
CA ASP A 298 -6.41 11.00 26.55
C ASP A 298 -5.62 10.69 25.26
N SER A 299 -4.86 9.60 25.29
CA SER A 299 -4.07 9.14 24.15
C SER A 299 -4.87 8.30 23.16
N PHE A 300 -6.09 7.89 23.51
CA PHE A 300 -6.98 7.10 22.67
C PHE A 300 -7.40 7.87 21.40
N ARG A 301 -7.38 7.20 20.26
CA ARG A 301 -7.83 7.73 18.97
C ARG A 301 -8.68 6.68 18.26
N LEU A 302 -9.70 7.14 17.53
CA LEU A 302 -10.50 6.25 16.68
C LEU A 302 -9.70 5.84 15.44
N MET A 303 -9.26 4.59 15.42
CA MET A 303 -8.55 4.01 14.28
C MET A 303 -9.52 3.77 13.13
N GLY A 304 -9.09 4.06 11.90
CA GLY A 304 -9.95 3.95 10.70
C GLY A 304 -10.84 5.17 10.43
N PHE A 305 -10.67 6.26 11.18
CA PHE A 305 -11.41 7.52 11.00
C PHE A 305 -10.46 8.67 10.62
N GLY A 306 -10.90 9.48 9.66
CA GLY A 306 -10.08 10.53 9.05
C GLY A 306 -9.02 9.97 8.09
N HIS A 307 -8.28 10.87 7.44
CA HIS A 307 -7.21 10.49 6.50
C HIS A 307 -6.10 11.54 6.48
N ARG A 308 -4.84 11.12 6.31
CA ARG A 308 -3.70 12.05 6.27
C ARG A 308 -3.74 12.96 5.04
N VAL A 309 -4.31 12.45 3.96
CA VAL A 309 -4.42 13.14 2.66
C VAL A 309 -5.83 13.68 2.42
N TYR A 310 -6.86 12.82 2.39
CA TYR A 310 -8.25 13.28 2.26
C TYR A 310 -8.73 14.11 3.45
N LYS A 311 -8.99 15.41 3.24
CA LYS A 311 -9.53 16.30 4.28
C LYS A 311 -11.05 16.22 4.41
N ASN A 312 -11.76 15.80 3.38
CA ASN A 312 -13.23 15.77 3.36
C ASN A 312 -13.79 14.35 3.47
N PHE A 313 -13.60 13.52 2.45
CA PHE A 313 -14.14 12.16 2.41
C PHE A 313 -13.21 11.29 1.57
N ASP A 314 -12.99 10.04 1.99
CA ASP A 314 -12.21 9.08 1.19
C ASP A 314 -13.13 8.49 0.10
N PRO A 315 -12.91 8.78 -1.20
CA PRO A 315 -13.79 8.31 -2.28
C PRO A 315 -13.94 6.78 -2.28
N ARG A 316 -12.91 6.06 -1.81
CA ARG A 316 -12.88 4.60 -1.74
C ARG A 316 -13.83 4.07 -0.68
N ALA A 317 -14.03 4.80 0.42
CA ALA A 317 -14.84 4.39 1.57
C ALA A 317 -16.29 4.08 1.17
N LYS A 318 -16.87 4.90 0.28
CA LYS A 318 -18.25 4.70 -0.21
C LYS A 318 -18.41 3.40 -0.99
N ILE A 319 -17.41 3.06 -1.81
CA ILE A 319 -17.42 1.87 -2.66
C ILE A 319 -17.28 0.61 -1.80
N ILE A 320 -16.33 0.64 -0.86
CA ILE A 320 -16.03 -0.50 -0.01
C ILE A 320 -17.11 -0.76 1.04
N LYS A 321 -17.80 0.29 1.51
CA LYS A 321 -18.94 0.14 2.42
C LYS A 321 -20.01 -0.79 1.82
N LYS A 322 -20.37 -0.58 0.55
CA LYS A 322 -21.34 -1.44 -0.14
C LYS A 322 -20.87 -2.90 -0.18
N ALA A 323 -19.58 -3.13 -0.45
CA ALA A 323 -19.01 -4.48 -0.43
C ALA A 323 -19.04 -5.10 0.98
N ALA A 324 -18.84 -4.30 2.03
CA ALA A 324 -18.98 -4.74 3.42
C ALA A 324 -20.41 -5.17 3.71
N ASP A 325 -21.40 -4.35 3.38
CA ASP A 325 -22.82 -4.68 3.55
C ASP A 325 -23.20 -5.98 2.80
N ASP A 326 -22.76 -6.12 1.55
CA ASP A 326 -23.02 -7.33 0.74
C ASP A 326 -22.44 -8.59 1.40
N ILE A 327 -21.21 -8.52 1.92
CA ILE A 327 -20.54 -9.65 2.59
C ILE A 327 -21.21 -10.01 3.91
N LEU A 328 -21.54 -9.01 4.74
CA LEU A 328 -22.18 -9.24 6.03
C LEU A 328 -23.55 -9.90 5.86
N ASN A 329 -24.35 -9.39 4.92
CA ASN A 329 -25.65 -9.97 4.59
C ASN A 329 -25.52 -11.39 4.03
N LYS A 330 -24.54 -11.63 3.17
CA LYS A 330 -24.32 -12.94 2.53
C LYS A 330 -23.88 -14.01 3.52
N LEU A 331 -22.95 -13.69 4.41
CA LEU A 331 -22.37 -14.65 5.35
C LEU A 331 -23.22 -14.81 6.62
N GLY A 332 -24.15 -13.89 6.89
CA GLY A 332 -24.99 -13.93 8.09
C GLY A 332 -24.17 -13.89 9.38
N VAL A 333 -23.02 -13.20 9.34
CA VAL A 333 -22.08 -13.15 10.46
C VAL A 333 -22.64 -12.24 11.55
N HIS A 334 -22.82 -12.80 12.74
CA HIS A 334 -23.13 -12.05 13.96
C HIS A 334 -21.85 -11.94 14.79
N ASP A 335 -21.23 -10.76 14.76
CA ASP A 335 -19.99 -10.47 15.47
C ASP A 335 -20.14 -9.15 16.23
N LYS A 336 -19.90 -9.19 17.55
CA LYS A 336 -20.08 -8.03 18.43
C LYS A 336 -19.13 -6.88 18.10
N ALA A 337 -17.92 -7.17 17.63
CA ALA A 337 -16.99 -6.13 17.19
C ALA A 337 -17.52 -5.41 15.94
N LEU A 338 -18.28 -6.10 15.08
CA LEU A 338 -18.96 -5.49 13.94
C LEU A 338 -20.16 -4.65 14.36
N ASP A 339 -20.92 -5.08 15.37
CA ASP A 339 -21.99 -4.26 15.96
C ASP A 339 -21.43 -2.95 16.56
N ILE A 340 -20.28 -3.03 17.23
CA ILE A 340 -19.53 -1.86 17.75
C ILE A 340 -19.07 -0.98 16.58
N ALA A 341 -18.56 -1.57 15.50
CA ALA A 341 -18.14 -0.83 14.31
C ALA A 341 -19.31 -0.03 13.72
N MET A 342 -20.48 -0.65 13.53
CA MET A 342 -21.67 0.03 13.01
C MET A 342 -22.14 1.18 13.93
N GLN A 343 -22.00 1.04 15.24
CA GLN A 343 -22.31 2.12 16.19
C GLN A 343 -21.31 3.27 16.09
N LEU A 344 -20.00 2.97 16.03
CA LEU A 344 -18.95 3.98 15.84
C LEU A 344 -19.10 4.72 14.51
N GLU A 345 -19.47 4.01 13.44
CA GLU A 345 -19.75 4.61 12.13
C GLU A 345 -20.87 5.66 12.25
N ARG A 346 -21.99 5.30 12.91
CA ARG A 346 -23.12 6.24 13.13
C ARG A 346 -22.69 7.44 13.95
N VAL A 347 -21.98 7.23 15.04
CA VAL A 347 -21.49 8.33 15.88
C VAL A 347 -20.60 9.28 15.08
N ALA A 348 -19.66 8.77 14.28
CA ALA A 348 -18.79 9.62 13.48
C ALA A 348 -19.52 10.45 12.41
N LEU A 349 -20.70 10.00 11.97
CA LEU A 349 -21.55 10.69 11.00
C LEU A 349 -22.51 11.70 11.64
N GLU A 350 -22.86 11.53 12.92
CA GLU A 350 -23.90 12.30 13.61
C GLU A 350 -23.35 13.24 14.70
N ASP A 351 -22.17 12.97 15.25
CA ASP A 351 -21.58 13.74 16.35
C ASP A 351 -20.79 14.96 15.84
N ASP A 352 -21.16 16.15 16.34
CA ASP A 352 -20.60 17.44 15.93
C ASP A 352 -19.06 17.47 15.97
N TYR A 353 -18.44 16.83 16.95
CA TYR A 353 -16.97 16.83 17.06
C TYR A 353 -16.31 16.18 15.85
N PHE A 354 -16.86 15.04 15.40
CA PHE A 354 -16.33 14.26 14.28
C PHE A 354 -16.69 14.89 12.94
N VAL A 355 -17.90 15.43 12.80
CA VAL A 355 -18.36 16.14 11.60
C VAL A 355 -17.52 17.40 11.36
N GLU A 356 -17.33 18.25 12.38
CA GLU A 356 -16.52 19.46 12.28
C GLU A 356 -15.06 19.17 11.91
N ARG A 357 -14.51 18.06 12.43
CA ARG A 357 -13.13 17.62 12.16
C ARG A 357 -12.99 16.70 10.96
N LYS A 358 -14.11 16.38 10.29
CA LYS A 358 -14.17 15.53 9.10
C LYS A 358 -13.54 14.15 9.32
N LEU A 359 -13.78 13.59 10.51
CA LEU A 359 -13.27 12.28 10.93
C LEU A 359 -14.22 11.16 10.47
N TYR A 360 -14.33 11.00 9.16
CA TYR A 360 -15.19 9.95 8.57
C TYR A 360 -14.48 8.59 8.50
N PRO A 361 -15.23 7.48 8.52
CA PRO A 361 -14.66 6.16 8.25
C PRO A 361 -13.95 6.12 6.90
N ASN A 362 -12.72 5.60 6.88
CA ASN A 362 -11.90 5.49 5.68
C ASN A 362 -11.89 4.05 5.11
N VAL A 363 -11.10 3.80 4.06
CA VAL A 363 -10.99 2.46 3.46
C VAL A 363 -10.51 1.37 4.43
N ASP A 364 -9.66 1.71 5.41
CA ASP A 364 -9.10 0.76 6.38
C ASP A 364 -10.18 0.24 7.35
N PHE A 365 -11.16 1.08 7.68
CA PHE A 365 -12.29 0.70 8.53
C PHE A 365 -13.13 -0.41 7.90
N TYR A 366 -13.63 -0.19 6.69
CA TYR A 366 -14.48 -1.16 6.00
C TYR A 366 -13.71 -2.38 5.51
N SER A 367 -12.44 -2.22 5.10
CA SER A 367 -11.61 -3.38 4.72
C SER A 367 -11.38 -4.30 5.91
N GLY A 368 -11.11 -3.76 7.11
CA GLY A 368 -11.00 -4.54 8.33
C GLY A 368 -12.26 -5.34 8.64
N ILE A 369 -13.45 -4.73 8.48
CA ILE A 369 -14.75 -5.38 8.63
C ILE A 369 -14.90 -6.56 7.67
N ILE A 370 -14.62 -6.36 6.38
CA ILE A 370 -14.74 -7.42 5.36
C ILE A 370 -13.79 -8.57 5.68
N TYR A 371 -12.52 -8.28 5.98
CA TYR A 371 -11.54 -9.32 6.28
C TYR A 371 -11.93 -10.12 7.53
N ARG A 372 -12.44 -9.45 8.57
CA ARG A 372 -12.95 -10.12 9.77
C ARG A 372 -14.15 -11.02 9.45
N ALA A 373 -15.11 -10.53 8.66
CA ALA A 373 -16.27 -11.31 8.24
C ALA A 373 -15.87 -12.55 7.42
N LEU A 374 -14.79 -12.47 6.63
CA LEU A 374 -14.21 -13.59 5.91
C LEU A 374 -13.36 -14.55 6.78
N GLY A 375 -13.24 -14.28 8.08
CA GLY A 375 -12.45 -15.08 9.01
C GLY A 375 -10.94 -14.95 8.80
N ILE A 376 -10.47 -13.87 8.17
CA ILE A 376 -9.04 -13.60 8.03
C ILE A 376 -8.50 -13.12 9.39
N PRO A 377 -7.38 -13.69 9.90
CA PRO A 377 -6.74 -13.19 11.11
C PRO A 377 -6.29 -11.74 10.97
N THR A 378 -6.39 -10.95 12.04
CA THR A 378 -6.10 -9.51 12.01
C THR A 378 -4.68 -9.21 11.52
N GLU A 379 -3.69 -10.02 11.90
CA GLU A 379 -2.28 -9.86 11.51
C GLU A 379 -2.03 -10.11 10.01
N MET A 380 -3.00 -10.71 9.30
CA MET A 380 -2.98 -10.91 7.86
C MET A 380 -3.53 -9.73 7.06
N PHE A 381 -4.16 -8.73 7.69
CA PHE A 381 -4.80 -7.63 6.98
C PHE A 381 -3.80 -6.81 6.17
N THR A 382 -2.64 -6.52 6.76
CA THR A 382 -1.58 -5.80 6.06
C THR A 382 -0.96 -6.63 4.93
N VAL A 383 -1.02 -7.97 5.01
CA VAL A 383 -0.60 -8.85 3.90
C VAL A 383 -1.57 -8.75 2.72
N MET A 384 -2.88 -8.70 2.99
CA MET A 384 -3.89 -8.47 1.97
C MET A 384 -3.74 -7.10 1.31
N PHE A 385 -3.42 -6.09 2.12
CA PHE A 385 -3.07 -4.76 1.61
C PHE A 385 -1.81 -4.83 0.73
N ALA A 386 -0.73 -5.49 1.18
CA ALA A 386 0.48 -5.65 0.37
C ALA A 386 0.21 -6.34 -0.99
N LEU A 387 -0.70 -7.32 -1.04
CA LEU A 387 -1.11 -7.96 -2.28
C LEU A 387 -1.80 -6.97 -3.22
N GLY A 388 -2.75 -6.18 -2.69
CA GLY A 388 -3.40 -5.11 -3.45
C GLY A 388 -2.38 -4.10 -3.96
N ARG A 389 -1.46 -3.63 -3.12
CA ARG A 389 -0.49 -2.57 -3.42
C ARG A 389 0.62 -2.95 -4.40
N LEU A 390 0.82 -4.23 -4.63
CA LEU A 390 1.90 -4.76 -5.46
C LEU A 390 2.01 -4.13 -6.86
N PRO A 391 0.95 -4.08 -7.70
CA PRO A 391 1.01 -3.43 -9.00
C PRO A 391 1.50 -1.98 -8.92
N GLY A 392 0.99 -1.18 -7.97
CA GLY A 392 1.45 0.19 -7.76
C GLY A 392 2.95 0.28 -7.48
N TRP A 393 3.46 -0.54 -6.56
CA TRP A 393 4.91 -0.58 -6.29
C TRP A 393 5.75 -0.99 -7.50
N ILE A 394 5.30 -1.99 -8.27
CA ILE A 394 6.02 -2.42 -9.48
C ILE A 394 6.03 -1.28 -10.51
N SER A 395 4.89 -0.63 -10.74
CA SER A 395 4.78 0.51 -11.67
C SER A 395 5.67 1.67 -11.26
N GLN A 396 5.67 2.03 -9.98
CA GLN A 396 6.48 3.14 -9.44
C GLN A 396 7.98 2.83 -9.52
N TRP A 397 8.38 1.57 -9.28
CA TRP A 397 9.76 1.13 -9.51
C TRP A 397 10.12 1.17 -11.00
N LYS A 398 9.24 0.67 -11.88
CA LYS A 398 9.46 0.62 -13.33
C LYS A 398 9.60 2.02 -13.93
N GLU A 399 8.73 2.96 -13.58
CA GLU A 399 8.79 4.36 -14.02
C GLU A 399 10.14 4.99 -13.64
N MET A 400 10.51 4.93 -12.36
CA MET A 400 11.79 5.46 -11.85
C MET A 400 13.01 4.86 -12.60
N ARG A 401 13.01 3.54 -12.84
CA ARG A 401 14.11 2.86 -13.53
C ARG A 401 14.18 3.19 -15.02
N LEU A 402 13.04 3.40 -15.68
CA LEU A 402 12.97 3.76 -17.10
C LEU A 402 13.36 5.23 -17.32
N HIS A 403 12.99 6.13 -16.42
CA HIS A 403 13.41 7.53 -16.47
C HIS A 403 14.90 7.73 -16.22
N GLY A 404 15.56 6.76 -15.56
CA GLY A 404 16.97 6.88 -15.18
C GLY A 404 17.17 7.89 -14.06
N ASP A 405 16.20 7.97 -13.13
CA ASP A 405 16.25 8.87 -11.98
C ASP A 405 17.55 8.68 -11.18
N PRO A 406 18.13 9.77 -10.64
CA PRO A 406 19.35 9.69 -9.86
C PRO A 406 19.15 8.95 -8.54
N ILE A 407 20.24 8.44 -7.97
CA ILE A 407 20.23 7.76 -6.67
C ILE A 407 19.65 8.66 -5.56
N GLY A 408 18.69 8.12 -4.81
CA GLY A 408 18.10 8.76 -3.63
C GLY A 408 19.13 8.90 -2.51
N ARG A 409 19.69 10.10 -2.36
CA ARG A 409 20.74 10.40 -1.36
C ARG A 409 20.51 11.76 -0.68
N PRO A 410 19.54 11.86 0.25
CA PRO A 410 19.21 13.12 0.91
C PRO A 410 20.36 13.67 1.76
N ARG A 411 20.27 14.95 2.13
CA ARG A 411 21.22 15.65 3.00
C ARG A 411 20.61 15.83 4.39
N GLN A 412 21.44 16.29 5.34
CA GLN A 412 21.02 16.64 6.69
C GLN A 412 21.62 17.99 7.08
N VAL A 413 20.94 18.70 7.99
CA VAL A 413 21.51 19.83 8.74
C VAL A 413 22.12 19.26 10.02
N TYR A 414 23.44 19.21 10.10
CA TYR A 414 24.14 18.62 11.25
C TYR A 414 24.05 19.54 12.47
N GLN A 415 23.46 19.05 13.56
CA GLN A 415 23.33 19.74 14.84
C GLN A 415 24.06 19.01 15.99
N GLY A 416 25.01 18.13 15.66
CA GLY A 416 25.82 17.42 16.65
C GLY A 416 27.00 18.24 17.17
N ALA A 417 27.86 17.60 17.96
CA ALA A 417 29.05 18.24 18.50
C ALA A 417 30.01 18.72 17.39
N PRO A 418 30.69 19.86 17.55
CA PRO A 418 31.76 20.25 16.63
C PRO A 418 32.93 19.26 16.72
N LYS A 419 33.92 19.45 15.85
CA LYS A 419 35.17 18.67 15.89
C LYS A 419 35.73 18.66 17.32
N ARG A 420 35.96 17.47 17.87
CA ARG A 420 36.57 17.23 19.17
C ARG A 420 37.59 16.11 19.05
N ASP A 421 38.69 16.21 19.79
CA ASP A 421 39.73 15.20 19.75
C ASP A 421 39.27 13.92 20.46
N TYR A 422 39.74 12.79 19.95
CA TYR A 422 39.46 11.49 20.56
C TYR A 422 40.20 11.38 21.88
N VAL A 423 39.48 11.03 22.94
CA VAL A 423 40.06 10.73 24.24
C VAL A 423 40.12 9.21 24.43
N PRO A 424 41.34 8.62 24.56
CA PRO A 424 41.50 7.20 24.86
C PRO A 424 40.65 6.76 26.03
N MET A 425 40.17 5.51 26.04
CA MET A 425 39.19 5.04 27.02
C MET A 425 39.66 5.19 28.47
N GLU A 426 40.96 5.02 28.68
CA GLU A 426 41.67 5.22 29.94
C GLU A 426 41.75 6.68 30.42
N ASN A 427 41.42 7.64 29.55
CA ASN A 427 41.61 9.08 29.78
C ASN A 427 40.32 9.92 29.66
N ARG A 428 39.14 9.30 29.54
CA ARG A 428 37.84 9.97 29.29
C ARG A 428 37.24 10.69 30.49
#